data_AF-B9TNH5-F1
#
_entry.id   AF-B9TNH5-F1
#
_cell.length_a   1.000
_cell.length_b   1.000
_cell.length_c   1.000
_cell.angle_alpha   90.00
_cell.angle_beta   90.00
_cell.angle_gamma   90.00
#
_symmetry.space_group_name_H-M   'P 1'
#
loop_
_entity.id
_entity.type
_entity.pdbx_description
1 polymer ?
#
loop_
_entity_poly.entity_id
_entity_poly.type
_entity_poly.pdbx_seq_one_letter_code
_entity_poly.pdbx_strand_id
1 'polypeptide(L)'
;MADPTRPLPNLVPQPDGSWTGRTVLTPTSFTTRGLFTLPPSKVIPVIVVPGIMGTNLRAATSPSKRANEVLNPGEAAWRAPNGTLQGISTARLWKGRDPAMRQNILDANTVEVDTRGEIHLPLDARNYGTTEAEVRQRWWGEVHWDSYGALLYGLHIGLNHTFEMDSIDNVRVVCRHWRDVMACDPTTWGVRAIEKITESELEKHASYYYPVYACGYNWLESCETSAKRLSQRVESIIEFWVNRKRSCTNVIL
;
A
#
# COMPACT_ATOMS: atom_id res chain seq x y z
N MET A 1 17.43 -4.56 32.61
CA MET A 1 17.31 -4.50 31.12
C MET A 1 16.05 -5.26 30.74
N ALA A 2 15.20 -4.70 29.88
CA ALA A 2 14.05 -5.45 29.34
C ALA A 2 14.58 -6.58 28.44
N ASP A 3 13.99 -7.79 28.52
CA ASP A 3 14.46 -8.89 27.67
C ASP A 3 14.29 -8.52 26.19
N PRO A 4 15.25 -8.90 25.34
CA PRO A 4 15.20 -8.59 23.92
C PRO A 4 13.92 -9.16 23.30
N THR A 5 13.35 -8.39 22.38
CA THR A 5 12.16 -8.78 21.63
C THR A 5 12.43 -8.76 20.13
N ARG A 6 11.71 -9.59 19.38
CA ARG A 6 11.67 -9.58 17.92
C ARG A 6 10.28 -9.15 17.45
N PRO A 7 10.16 -8.28 16.44
CA PRO A 7 8.85 -7.90 15.90
C PRO A 7 8.17 -9.12 15.27
N LEU A 8 6.86 -9.20 15.46
CA LEU A 8 5.98 -10.18 14.82
C LEU A 8 5.15 -9.51 13.72
N PRO A 9 4.59 -10.29 12.78
CA PRO A 9 3.65 -9.75 11.81
C PRO A 9 2.51 -9.00 12.48
N ASN A 10 1.97 -8.00 11.77
CA ASN A 10 0.87 -7.20 12.27
C ASN A 10 -0.31 -8.06 12.71
N LEU A 11 -0.93 -7.68 13.83
CA LEU A 11 -2.12 -8.35 14.33
C LEU A 11 -3.25 -8.24 13.31
N VAL A 12 -3.99 -9.34 13.12
CA VAL A 12 -5.16 -9.39 12.26
C VAL A 12 -6.40 -9.17 13.10
N PRO A 13 -7.20 -8.12 12.84
CA PRO A 13 -8.42 -7.86 13.58
C PRO A 13 -9.48 -8.90 13.20
N GLN A 14 -10.24 -9.37 14.19
CA GLN A 14 -11.28 -10.38 14.04
C GLN A 14 -12.70 -9.76 14.08
N PRO A 15 -13.71 -10.44 13.51
CA PRO A 15 -15.10 -9.94 13.50
C PRO A 15 -15.71 -9.72 14.89
N ASP A 16 -15.23 -10.45 15.91
CA ASP A 16 -15.65 -10.33 17.31
C ASP A 16 -14.96 -9.17 18.04
N GLY A 17 -14.10 -8.40 17.36
CA GLY A 17 -13.33 -7.28 17.92
C GLY A 17 -12.00 -7.68 18.55
N SER A 18 -11.70 -8.98 18.66
CA SER A 18 -10.40 -9.47 19.11
C SER A 18 -9.31 -9.24 18.05
N TRP A 19 -8.06 -9.51 18.45
CA TRP A 19 -6.90 -9.47 17.56
C TRP A 19 -6.22 -10.83 17.58
N THR A 20 -5.82 -11.31 16.41
CA THR A 20 -5.07 -12.57 16.29
C THR A 20 -3.72 -12.31 15.65
N GLY A 21 -2.67 -12.74 16.34
CA GLY A 21 -1.32 -12.80 15.80
C GLY A 21 -0.94 -14.23 15.45
N ARG A 22 -0.13 -14.41 14.41
CA ARG A 22 0.49 -15.70 14.09
C ARG A 22 2.00 -15.60 14.25
N THR A 23 2.59 -16.55 14.95
CA THR A 23 4.04 -16.75 15.01
C THR A 23 4.35 -18.18 14.62
N VAL A 24 5.55 -18.40 14.09
CA VAL A 24 6.12 -19.74 13.93
C VAL A 24 6.69 -20.22 15.26
N LEU A 25 6.74 -21.54 15.45
CA LEU A 25 7.46 -22.16 16.56
C LEU A 25 8.96 -21.93 16.36
N THR A 26 9.65 -21.53 17.43
CA THR A 26 11.11 -21.40 17.45
C THR A 26 11.73 -22.51 18.29
N PRO A 27 12.99 -22.92 18.01
CA PRO A 27 13.71 -23.86 18.88
C PRO A 27 13.73 -23.39 20.33
N THR A 28 13.80 -24.31 21.29
CA THR A 28 13.87 -23.98 22.73
C THR A 28 15.11 -23.18 23.11
N SER A 29 16.17 -23.23 22.29
CA SER A 29 17.37 -22.40 22.42
C SER A 29 17.14 -20.93 22.05
N PHE A 30 16.07 -20.60 21.34
CA PHE A 30 15.76 -19.24 20.91
C PHE A 30 14.85 -18.56 21.95
N THR A 31 15.45 -17.81 22.87
CA THR A 31 14.77 -17.20 24.03
C THR A 31 14.25 -15.79 23.78
N THR A 32 14.48 -15.20 22.60
CA THR A 32 14.01 -13.84 22.27
C THR A 32 12.48 -13.82 22.14
N ARG A 33 11.83 -12.95 22.92
CA ARG A 33 10.36 -12.86 22.96
C ARG A 33 9.80 -12.23 21.69
N GLY A 34 8.61 -12.64 21.27
CA GLY A 34 7.89 -11.97 20.19
C GLY A 34 7.19 -10.70 20.69
N LEU A 35 7.24 -9.64 19.89
CA LEU A 35 6.57 -8.37 20.13
C LEU A 35 5.45 -8.17 19.10
N PHE A 36 4.22 -7.98 19.59
CA PHE A 36 3.11 -7.49 18.77
C PHE A 36 2.84 -6.02 19.07
N THR A 37 2.62 -5.24 18.02
CA THR A 37 2.11 -3.88 18.14
C THR A 37 0.60 -3.90 17.98
N LEU A 38 -0.12 -3.38 18.98
CA LEU A 38 -1.58 -3.26 18.94
C LEU A 38 -1.95 -1.88 18.36
N PRO A 39 -2.54 -1.80 17.17
CA PRO A 39 -2.90 -0.51 16.60
C PRO A 39 -4.16 0.07 17.28
N PRO A 40 -4.37 1.40 17.19
CA PRO A 40 -5.58 2.04 17.69
C PRO A 40 -6.87 1.45 17.09
N SER A 41 -7.98 1.56 17.83
CA SER A 41 -9.30 1.09 17.38
C SER A 41 -9.97 2.02 16.36
N LYS A 42 -9.49 3.25 16.22
CA LYS A 42 -9.91 4.23 15.20
C LYS A 42 -9.02 4.08 13.98
N VAL A 43 -9.63 3.99 12.81
CA VAL A 43 -8.95 3.69 11.54
C VAL A 43 -9.31 4.75 10.51
N ILE A 44 -8.29 5.29 9.85
CA ILE A 44 -8.44 6.17 8.68
C ILE A 44 -7.62 5.54 7.55
N PRO A 45 -8.26 4.73 6.67
CA PRO A 45 -7.58 4.18 5.51
C PRO A 45 -7.02 5.26 4.61
N VAL A 46 -5.80 5.04 4.10
CA VAL A 46 -5.18 5.87 3.07
C VAL A 46 -5.17 5.05 1.78
N ILE A 47 -5.72 5.57 0.69
CA ILE A 47 -5.90 4.82 -0.55
C ILE A 47 -5.18 5.57 -1.67
N VAL A 48 -4.00 5.07 -2.05
CA VAL A 48 -3.23 5.63 -3.16
C VAL A 48 -3.88 5.23 -4.48
N VAL A 49 -4.29 6.24 -5.25
CA VAL A 49 -4.79 6.09 -6.61
C VAL A 49 -3.66 6.42 -7.59
N PRO A 50 -3.24 5.50 -8.47
CA PRO A 50 -2.15 5.77 -9.41
C PRO A 50 -2.58 6.76 -10.49
N GLY A 51 -1.63 7.27 -11.26
CA GLY A 51 -1.87 8.12 -12.42
C GLY A 51 -1.76 7.38 -13.76
N ILE A 52 -1.37 8.14 -14.78
CA ILE A 52 -1.25 7.71 -16.19
C ILE A 52 -0.45 6.41 -16.29
N MET A 53 -1.08 5.36 -16.83
CA MET A 53 -0.47 4.06 -17.10
C MET A 53 0.20 3.40 -15.87
N GLY A 54 -0.17 3.85 -14.66
CA GLY A 54 0.45 3.43 -13.41
C GLY A 54 -0.12 2.14 -12.80
N THR A 55 -1.14 1.56 -13.42
CA THR A 55 -1.75 0.28 -13.00
C THR A 55 -1.34 -0.84 -13.95
N ASN A 56 -0.98 -2.00 -13.39
CA ASN A 56 -0.73 -3.21 -14.15
C ASN A 56 -2.04 -3.76 -14.74
N LEU A 57 -2.05 -4.14 -16.02
CA LEU A 57 -3.20 -4.71 -16.70
C LEU A 57 -2.88 -6.09 -17.28
N ARG A 58 -3.88 -6.96 -17.27
CA ARG A 58 -3.84 -8.28 -17.90
C ARG A 58 -5.06 -8.49 -18.78
N ALA A 59 -4.96 -9.38 -19.74
CA ALA A 59 -6.12 -9.87 -20.48
C ALA A 59 -7.14 -10.45 -19.48
N ALA A 60 -8.40 -10.07 -19.65
CA ALA A 60 -9.46 -10.43 -18.73
C ALA A 60 -9.62 -11.95 -18.64
N THR A 61 -9.78 -12.45 -17.42
CA THR A 61 -10.10 -13.87 -17.18
C THR A 61 -11.59 -14.09 -16.97
N SER A 62 -12.33 -13.04 -16.62
CA SER A 62 -13.76 -13.12 -16.39
C SER A 62 -14.53 -13.29 -17.70
N PRO A 63 -15.54 -14.17 -17.76
CA PRO A 63 -16.44 -14.26 -18.90
C PRO A 63 -17.33 -13.02 -19.06
N SER A 64 -17.38 -12.13 -18.06
CA SER A 64 -18.12 -10.86 -18.13
C SER A 64 -17.45 -9.79 -19.01
N LYS A 65 -16.19 -10.00 -19.41
CA LYS A 65 -15.46 -9.13 -20.34
C LYS A 65 -15.20 -9.86 -21.65
N ARG A 66 -15.03 -9.10 -22.73
CA ARG A 66 -14.68 -9.66 -24.04
C ARG A 66 -13.28 -10.28 -23.96
N ALA A 67 -13.09 -11.46 -24.55
CA ALA A 67 -11.76 -12.08 -24.62
C ALA A 67 -10.81 -11.21 -25.45
N ASN A 68 -9.55 -11.12 -25.02
CA ASN A 68 -8.52 -10.43 -25.80
C ASN A 68 -8.17 -11.29 -27.04
N GLU A 69 -8.05 -10.65 -28.20
CA GLU A 69 -7.82 -11.34 -29.47
C GLU A 69 -6.35 -11.75 -29.67
N VAL A 70 -5.43 -11.17 -28.90
CA VAL A 70 -3.97 -11.38 -29.02
C VAL A 70 -3.40 -12.15 -27.84
N LEU A 71 -3.89 -11.87 -26.63
CA LEU A 71 -3.35 -12.38 -25.38
C LEU A 71 -4.19 -13.51 -24.81
N ASN A 72 -3.53 -14.48 -24.18
CA ASN A 72 -4.23 -15.52 -23.44
C ASN A 72 -4.90 -14.93 -22.18
N PRO A 73 -6.01 -15.52 -21.68
CA PRO A 73 -6.64 -15.07 -20.45
C PRO A 73 -5.64 -14.98 -19.29
N GLY A 74 -5.56 -13.81 -18.65
CA GLY A 74 -4.64 -13.56 -17.54
C GLY A 74 -3.19 -13.27 -17.96
N GLU A 75 -2.86 -13.25 -19.24
CA GLU A 75 -1.55 -12.80 -19.73
C GLU A 75 -1.39 -11.28 -19.55
N ALA A 76 -0.18 -10.82 -19.25
CA ALA A 76 0.07 -9.40 -18.99
C ALA A 76 -0.10 -8.56 -20.27
N ALA A 77 -1.04 -7.61 -20.22
CA ALA A 77 -1.28 -6.64 -21.28
C ALA A 77 -0.38 -5.42 -21.11
N TRP A 78 -0.24 -4.95 -19.87
CA TRP A 78 0.64 -3.85 -19.49
C TRP A 78 1.24 -4.07 -18.11
N ARG A 79 2.57 -4.01 -18.03
CA ARG A 79 3.30 -3.84 -16.79
C ARG A 79 4.38 -2.80 -17.07
N ALA A 80 4.26 -1.63 -16.44
CA ALA A 80 5.31 -0.63 -16.57
C ALA A 80 6.62 -1.22 -16.03
N PRO A 81 7.75 -0.94 -16.69
CA PRO A 81 9.01 -1.59 -16.38
C PRO A 81 9.63 -1.09 -15.07
N ASN A 82 10.03 -2.01 -14.19
CA ASN A 82 10.82 -1.67 -13.01
C ASN A 82 12.33 -1.65 -13.36
N GLY A 83 12.95 -0.49 -13.25
CA GLY A 83 14.36 -0.26 -13.51
C GLY A 83 14.76 -0.20 -14.98
N THR A 84 15.99 0.24 -15.23
CA THR A 84 16.50 0.52 -16.58
C THR A 84 16.53 -0.72 -17.49
N LEU A 85 16.91 -1.88 -16.95
CA LEU A 85 17.01 -3.12 -17.74
C LEU A 85 15.65 -3.60 -18.25
N GLN A 86 14.63 -3.63 -17.39
CA GLN A 86 13.26 -3.94 -17.82
C GLN A 86 12.71 -2.85 -18.76
N GLY A 87 13.15 -1.61 -18.59
CA GLY A 87 12.80 -0.50 -19.48
C GLY A 87 13.25 -0.78 -20.92
N ILE A 88 14.49 -1.22 -21.10
CA ILE A 88 15.04 -1.56 -22.42
C ILE A 88 14.32 -2.76 -23.03
N SER A 89 14.08 -3.82 -22.26
CA SER A 89 13.39 -5.03 -22.77
C SER A 89 11.94 -4.72 -23.16
N THR A 90 11.22 -3.96 -22.33
CA THR A 90 9.86 -3.50 -22.61
C THR A 90 9.82 -2.61 -23.84
N ALA A 91 10.74 -1.66 -23.99
CA ALA A 91 10.82 -0.81 -25.17
C ALA A 91 11.03 -1.61 -26.46
N ARG A 92 11.92 -2.62 -26.44
CA ARG A 92 12.14 -3.52 -27.59
C ARG A 92 10.90 -4.36 -27.92
N LEU A 93 10.25 -4.92 -26.88
CA LEU A 93 9.02 -5.69 -27.03
C LEU A 93 7.92 -4.86 -27.70
N TRP A 94 7.64 -3.66 -27.17
CA TRP A 94 6.61 -2.79 -27.72
C TRP A 94 6.97 -2.25 -29.11
N LYS A 95 8.26 -1.97 -29.38
CA LYS A 95 8.74 -1.57 -30.72
C LYS A 95 8.47 -2.65 -31.77
N GLY A 96 8.59 -3.93 -31.40
CA GLY A 96 8.32 -5.06 -32.29
C GLY A 96 6.83 -5.32 -32.56
N ARG A 97 5.92 -4.76 -31.75
CA ARG A 97 4.47 -4.86 -31.97
C ARG A 97 4.03 -3.80 -32.96
N ASP A 98 3.30 -4.19 -34.01
CA ASP A 98 2.70 -3.27 -34.96
C ASP A 98 1.51 -2.50 -34.33
N PRO A 99 1.00 -1.43 -34.97
CA PRO A 99 -0.10 -0.65 -34.42
C PRO A 99 -1.39 -1.45 -34.15
N ALA A 100 -1.75 -2.39 -35.02
CA ALA A 100 -2.97 -3.18 -34.89
C ALA A 100 -2.87 -4.13 -33.68
N MET A 101 -1.73 -4.79 -33.51
CA MET A 101 -1.45 -5.62 -32.35
C MET A 101 -1.48 -4.82 -31.04
N ARG A 102 -0.90 -3.61 -31.02
CA ARG A 102 -0.96 -2.74 -29.83
C ARG A 102 -2.40 -2.34 -29.48
N GLN A 103 -3.20 -2.01 -30.49
CA GLN A 103 -4.61 -1.64 -30.32
C GLN A 103 -5.42 -2.82 -29.75
N ASN A 104 -5.21 -4.03 -30.25
CA ASN A 104 -5.90 -5.22 -29.75
C ASN A 104 -5.44 -5.65 -28.35
N ILE A 105 -4.16 -5.45 -28.02
CA ILE A 105 -3.64 -5.70 -26.66
C ILE A 105 -4.23 -4.70 -25.66
N LEU A 106 -4.28 -3.42 -26.02
CA LEU A 106 -4.72 -2.33 -25.15
C LEU A 106 -6.17 -1.91 -25.43
N ASP A 107 -7.07 -2.89 -25.47
CA ASP A 107 -8.51 -2.63 -25.51
C ASP A 107 -9.10 -2.69 -24.09
N ALA A 108 -9.64 -1.55 -23.64
CA ALA A 108 -10.33 -1.36 -22.37
C ALA A 108 -11.34 -2.49 -22.03
N ASN A 109 -12.09 -2.97 -23.03
CA ASN A 109 -13.15 -3.96 -22.84
C ASN A 109 -12.62 -5.39 -22.65
N THR A 110 -11.33 -5.61 -22.89
CA THR A 110 -10.69 -6.94 -22.88
C THR A 110 -9.65 -7.11 -21.80
N VAL A 111 -9.34 -6.05 -21.04
CA VAL A 111 -8.33 -6.07 -19.99
C VAL A 111 -8.91 -5.76 -18.62
N GLU A 112 -8.22 -6.20 -17.58
CA GLU A 112 -8.55 -5.94 -16.19
C GLU A 112 -7.28 -5.66 -15.37
N VAL A 113 -7.45 -5.11 -14.17
CA VAL A 113 -6.34 -4.85 -13.25
C VAL A 113 -5.62 -6.15 -12.90
N ASP A 114 -4.30 -6.16 -13.05
CA ASP A 114 -3.43 -7.27 -12.68
C ASP A 114 -2.86 -7.04 -11.28
N THR A 115 -3.26 -7.87 -10.32
CA THR A 115 -2.81 -7.79 -8.92
C THR A 115 -1.46 -8.46 -8.67
N ARG A 116 -0.87 -9.09 -9.69
CA ARG A 116 0.35 -9.90 -9.60
C ARG A 116 1.62 -9.10 -9.91
N GLY A 117 1.55 -7.77 -9.86
CA GLY A 117 2.71 -6.91 -10.01
C GLY A 117 3.81 -7.25 -9.00
N GLU A 118 5.04 -6.87 -9.36
CA GLU A 118 6.20 -7.01 -8.49
C GLU A 118 6.05 -6.14 -7.24
N ILE A 119 6.63 -6.60 -6.14
CA ILE A 119 6.66 -5.89 -4.86
C ILE A 119 8.07 -6.09 -4.29
N HIS A 120 8.86 -5.03 -4.27
CA HIS A 120 10.24 -5.05 -3.76
C HIS A 120 10.32 -4.27 -2.45
N LEU A 121 9.77 -4.85 -1.37
CA LEU A 121 9.79 -4.21 -0.05
C LEU A 121 11.24 -3.94 0.43
N PRO A 122 11.49 -2.78 1.08
CA PRO A 122 12.78 -2.51 1.72
C PRO A 122 13.19 -3.58 2.74
N LEU A 123 14.50 -3.75 2.96
CA LEU A 123 15.04 -4.77 3.86
C LEU A 123 14.55 -4.63 5.31
N ASP A 124 14.31 -3.38 5.74
CA ASP A 124 13.83 -3.01 7.06
C ASP A 124 12.31 -3.17 7.22
N ALA A 125 11.54 -3.46 6.16
CA ALA A 125 10.09 -3.69 6.24
C ALA A 125 9.71 -4.76 7.29
N ARG A 126 10.56 -5.78 7.45
CA ARG A 126 10.36 -6.84 8.46
C ARG A 126 10.48 -6.34 9.90
N ASN A 127 11.25 -5.28 10.14
CA ASN A 127 11.38 -4.68 11.47
C ASN A 127 10.05 -4.06 11.93
N TYR A 128 9.19 -3.71 10.98
CA TYR A 128 7.85 -3.15 11.20
C TYR A 128 6.74 -4.19 11.03
N GLY A 129 7.08 -5.48 10.96
CA GLY A 129 6.10 -6.56 10.78
C GLY A 129 5.42 -6.59 9.41
N THR A 130 5.89 -5.76 8.44
CA THR A 130 5.32 -5.68 7.10
C THR A 130 5.83 -6.81 6.22
N THR A 131 4.91 -7.55 5.60
CA THR A 131 5.24 -8.65 4.68
C THR A 131 4.63 -8.45 3.30
N GLU A 132 5.21 -9.09 2.28
CA GLU A 132 4.69 -9.05 0.92
C GLU A 132 3.23 -9.55 0.85
N ALA A 133 2.92 -10.64 1.56
CA ALA A 133 1.57 -11.20 1.61
C ALA A 133 0.55 -10.19 2.17
N GLU A 134 0.93 -9.44 3.22
CA GLU A 134 0.09 -8.40 3.80
C GLU A 134 -0.15 -7.25 2.83
N VAL A 135 0.90 -6.72 2.19
CA VAL A 135 0.73 -5.59 1.26
C VAL A 135 0.05 -6.00 -0.05
N ARG A 136 0.14 -7.28 -0.45
CA ARG A 136 -0.70 -7.84 -1.53
C ARG A 136 -2.19 -7.83 -1.17
N GLN A 137 -2.55 -8.11 0.08
CA GLN A 137 -3.94 -7.97 0.56
C GLN A 137 -4.40 -6.51 0.58
N ARG A 138 -3.47 -5.56 0.62
CA ARG A 138 -3.72 -4.12 0.45
C ARG A 138 -3.59 -3.64 -1.00
N TRP A 139 -3.52 -4.58 -1.94
CA TRP A 139 -3.49 -4.37 -3.38
C TRP A 139 -2.27 -3.62 -3.93
N TRP A 140 -1.15 -3.58 -3.21
CA TRP A 140 0.05 -2.87 -3.69
C TRP A 140 0.59 -3.44 -5.01
N GLY A 141 0.34 -4.72 -5.30
CA GLY A 141 0.69 -5.35 -6.57
C GLY A 141 -0.17 -4.91 -7.78
N GLU A 142 -1.22 -4.12 -7.58
CA GLU A 142 -2.01 -3.55 -8.68
C GLU A 142 -1.26 -2.41 -9.39
N VAL A 143 -0.36 -1.70 -8.69
CA VAL A 143 0.30 -0.50 -9.21
C VAL A 143 1.75 -0.75 -9.62
N HIS A 144 2.30 0.14 -10.43
CA HIS A 144 3.68 0.10 -10.85
C HIS A 144 4.63 0.33 -9.65
N TRP A 145 5.46 -0.66 -9.35
CA TRP A 145 6.25 -0.66 -8.11
C TRP A 145 7.25 0.49 -8.06
N ASP A 146 8.04 0.71 -9.10
CA ASP A 146 9.07 1.75 -9.08
C ASP A 146 8.52 3.17 -8.94
N SER A 147 7.28 3.42 -9.40
CA SER A 147 6.63 4.71 -9.23
C SER A 147 5.95 4.90 -7.87
N TYR A 148 5.32 3.85 -7.33
CA TYR A 148 4.43 3.98 -6.17
C TYR A 148 4.90 3.23 -4.91
N GLY A 149 5.79 2.25 -5.03
CA GLY A 149 6.23 1.39 -3.92
C GLY A 149 6.89 2.18 -2.79
N ALA A 150 7.77 3.13 -3.12
CA ALA A 150 8.40 4.00 -2.14
C ALA A 150 7.38 4.92 -1.43
N LEU A 151 6.39 5.45 -2.16
CA LEU A 151 5.31 6.26 -1.58
C LEU A 151 4.43 5.43 -0.64
N LEU A 152 3.96 4.27 -1.12
CA LEU A 152 3.11 3.36 -0.34
C LEU A 152 3.80 2.93 0.96
N TYR A 153 5.07 2.54 0.88
CA TYR A 153 5.86 2.16 2.04
C TYR A 153 6.14 3.36 2.97
N GLY A 154 6.52 4.50 2.41
CA GLY A 154 6.75 5.73 3.16
C GLY A 154 5.53 6.19 3.94
N LEU A 155 4.34 6.17 3.32
CA LEU A 155 3.07 6.46 4.00
C LEU A 155 2.76 5.42 5.09
N HIS A 156 2.99 4.13 4.81
CA HIS A 156 2.68 3.07 5.77
C HIS A 156 3.50 3.22 7.04
N ILE A 157 4.80 3.49 6.91
CA ILE A 157 5.70 3.70 8.05
C ILE A 157 5.45 5.07 8.69
N GLY A 158 5.50 6.15 7.90
CA GLY A 158 5.45 7.51 8.40
C GLY A 158 4.15 7.85 9.14
N LEU A 159 3.01 7.32 8.68
CA LEU A 159 1.73 7.60 9.33
C LEU A 159 1.46 6.75 10.58
N ASN A 160 2.09 5.58 10.71
CA ASN A 160 1.83 4.66 11.82
C ASN A 160 2.95 4.61 12.88
N HIS A 161 4.06 5.32 12.66
CA HIS A 161 5.18 5.41 13.60
C HIS A 161 5.45 6.87 14.00
N THR A 162 4.51 7.46 14.73
CA THR A 162 4.60 8.87 15.13
C THR A 162 5.60 9.13 16.26
N PHE A 163 5.66 8.20 17.23
CA PHE A 163 6.52 8.29 18.40
C PHE A 163 7.35 7.02 18.57
N GLU A 164 8.52 7.17 19.18
CA GLU A 164 9.41 6.08 19.60
C GLU A 164 9.87 6.30 21.06
N MET A 165 10.43 5.26 21.66
CA MET A 165 11.07 5.36 22.97
C MET A 165 12.56 5.55 22.76
N ASP A 166 13.12 6.63 23.29
CA ASP A 166 14.56 6.82 23.31
C ASP A 166 15.22 5.69 24.12
N SER A 167 16.22 5.03 23.53
CA SER A 167 16.83 3.84 24.13
C SER A 167 17.74 4.13 25.33
N ILE A 168 18.18 5.37 25.50
CA ILE A 168 19.11 5.79 26.55
C ILE A 168 18.31 6.26 27.76
N ASP A 169 17.42 7.24 27.54
CA ASP A 169 16.69 7.91 28.61
C ASP A 169 15.32 7.27 28.89
N ASN A 170 14.88 6.33 28.04
CA ASN A 170 13.59 5.65 28.13
C ASN A 170 12.40 6.63 28.18
N VAL A 171 12.49 7.70 27.39
CA VAL A 171 11.45 8.72 27.24
C VAL A 171 10.82 8.65 25.86
N ARG A 172 9.52 8.97 25.77
CA ARG A 172 8.82 9.09 24.49
C ARG A 172 9.37 10.29 23.71
N VAL A 173 9.75 10.08 22.46
CA VAL A 173 10.20 11.13 21.54
C VAL A 173 9.48 11.04 20.20
N VAL A 174 9.38 12.15 19.49
CA VAL A 174 8.83 12.20 18.12
C VAL A 174 9.81 11.53 17.15
N CYS A 175 9.31 10.60 16.34
CA CYS A 175 10.14 9.92 15.34
C CYS A 175 10.79 10.92 14.37
N ARG A 176 11.99 10.58 13.89
CA ARG A 176 12.82 11.48 13.07
C ARG A 176 12.07 12.10 11.88
N HIS A 177 11.33 11.30 11.12
CA HIS A 177 10.62 11.80 9.93
C HIS A 177 9.56 12.86 10.27
N TRP A 178 8.89 12.76 11.42
CA TRP A 178 7.97 13.79 11.89
C TRP A 178 8.69 15.03 12.39
N ARG A 179 9.86 14.89 13.04
CA ARG A 179 10.70 16.03 13.41
C ARG A 179 11.15 16.82 12.17
N ASP A 180 11.53 16.12 11.11
CA ASP A 180 11.92 16.75 9.84
C ASP A 180 10.74 17.53 9.21
N VAL A 181 9.54 16.95 9.23
CA VAL A 181 8.30 17.61 8.78
C VAL A 181 7.96 18.84 9.64
N MET A 182 8.02 18.73 10.96
CA MET A 182 7.75 19.84 11.89
C MET A 182 8.76 20.99 11.76
N ALA A 183 10.03 20.66 11.49
CA ALA A 183 11.08 21.66 11.30
C ALA A 183 10.91 22.41 9.97
N CYS A 184 10.39 21.74 8.94
CA CYS A 184 10.20 22.28 7.60
C CYS A 184 9.26 23.51 7.60
N ASP A 185 9.58 24.49 6.76
CA ASP A 185 8.64 25.56 6.43
C ASP A 185 7.74 25.07 5.28
N PRO A 186 6.41 24.97 5.46
CA PRO A 186 5.50 24.47 4.42
C PRO A 186 5.60 25.22 3.08
N THR A 187 6.06 26.48 3.09
CA THR A 187 6.27 27.26 1.86
C THR A 187 7.33 26.65 0.94
N THR A 188 8.28 25.88 1.47
CA THR A 188 9.28 25.16 0.68
C THR A 188 8.68 24.05 -0.18
N TRP A 189 7.51 23.54 0.19
CA TRP A 189 6.73 22.58 -0.61
C TRP A 189 5.78 23.27 -1.60
N GLY A 190 5.87 24.60 -1.72
CA GLY A 190 4.99 25.40 -2.57
C GLY A 190 3.59 25.60 -1.99
N VAL A 191 3.38 25.20 -0.72
CA VAL A 191 2.08 25.33 -0.05
C VAL A 191 2.06 26.61 0.77
N ARG A 192 1.03 27.44 0.57
CA ARG A 192 0.85 28.72 1.28
C ARG A 192 -0.25 28.58 2.32
N ALA A 193 -0.13 29.34 3.41
CA ALA A 193 -1.14 29.43 4.47
C ALA A 193 -1.46 28.10 5.17
N ILE A 194 -0.45 27.23 5.33
CA ILE A 194 -0.53 26.06 6.21
C ILE A 194 0.41 26.30 7.40
N GLU A 195 -0.11 26.12 8.60
CA GLU A 195 0.68 26.18 9.84
C GLU A 195 1.57 24.96 10.00
N LYS A 196 2.67 25.11 10.74
CA LYS A 196 3.55 23.98 11.05
C LYS A 196 2.82 22.99 11.95
N ILE A 197 3.05 21.71 11.68
CA ILE A 197 2.53 20.63 12.51
C ILE A 197 3.13 20.74 13.92
N THR A 198 2.29 20.57 14.92
CA THR A 198 2.64 20.60 16.34
C THR A 198 2.66 19.20 16.94
N GLU A 199 3.39 19.01 18.05
CA GLU A 199 3.38 17.71 18.75
C GLU A 199 1.97 17.35 19.26
N SER A 200 1.17 18.33 19.70
CA SER A 200 -0.21 18.07 20.14
C SER A 200 -1.10 17.51 19.01
N GLU A 201 -0.87 17.94 17.77
CA GLU A 201 -1.55 17.35 16.61
C GLU A 201 -1.05 15.93 16.33
N LEU A 202 0.25 15.68 16.50
CA LEU A 202 0.81 14.33 16.40
C LEU A 202 0.28 13.37 17.46
N GLU A 203 0.01 13.84 18.67
CA GLU A 203 -0.64 13.03 19.72
C GLU A 203 -2.06 12.63 19.32
N LYS A 204 -2.82 13.56 18.72
CA LYS A 204 -4.15 13.26 18.18
C LYS A 204 -4.06 12.28 17.00
N HIS A 205 -3.12 12.52 16.08
CA HIS A 205 -2.84 11.66 14.93
C HIS A 205 -2.51 10.23 15.36
N ALA A 206 -1.65 10.05 16.36
CA ALA A 206 -1.26 8.73 16.88
C ALA A 206 -2.42 7.94 17.53
N SER A 207 -3.56 8.57 17.79
CA SER A 207 -4.78 7.89 18.25
C SER A 207 -5.55 7.17 17.12
N TYR A 208 -5.08 7.27 15.88
CA TYR A 208 -5.62 6.62 14.70
C TYR A 208 -4.61 5.65 14.06
N TYR A 209 -5.13 4.61 13.44
CA TYR A 209 -4.39 3.70 12.57
C TYR A 209 -4.62 4.07 11.10
N TYR A 210 -3.55 4.12 10.30
CA TYR A 210 -3.57 4.55 8.90
C TYR A 210 -3.12 3.40 7.97
N PRO A 211 -3.97 2.38 7.74
CA PRO A 211 -3.64 1.33 6.80
C PRO A 211 -3.60 1.89 5.38
N VAL A 212 -2.49 1.62 4.67
CA VAL A 212 -2.25 2.14 3.32
C VAL A 212 -2.61 1.08 2.28
N TYR A 213 -3.54 1.42 1.40
CA TYR A 213 -4.03 0.60 0.30
C TYR A 213 -3.65 1.23 -1.03
N ALA A 214 -3.62 0.42 -2.08
CA ALA A 214 -3.64 0.91 -3.44
C ALA A 214 -5.00 0.63 -4.08
N CYS A 215 -5.38 1.45 -5.05
CA CYS A 215 -6.53 1.20 -5.90
C CYS A 215 -6.13 1.35 -7.37
N GLY A 216 -5.61 0.28 -7.96
CA GLY A 216 -5.39 0.22 -9.39
C GLY A 216 -6.71 0.25 -10.16
N TYR A 217 -6.70 0.88 -11.32
CA TYR A 217 -7.85 0.95 -12.24
C TYR A 217 -7.43 0.71 -13.68
N ASN A 218 -8.41 0.37 -14.53
CA ASN A 218 -8.19 0.27 -15.95
C ASN A 218 -8.07 1.67 -16.56
N TRP A 219 -6.85 2.15 -16.74
CA TRP A 219 -6.58 3.50 -17.26
C TRP A 219 -6.93 3.68 -18.75
N LEU A 220 -7.41 2.63 -19.43
CA LEU A 220 -8.00 2.70 -20.77
C LEU A 220 -9.52 2.99 -20.73
N GLU A 221 -10.17 2.77 -19.58
CA GLU A 221 -11.60 3.07 -19.40
C GLU A 221 -11.81 4.56 -19.04
N SER A 222 -13.08 4.99 -19.04
CA SER A 222 -13.42 6.34 -18.61
C SER A 222 -13.08 6.55 -17.12
N CYS A 223 -12.79 7.80 -16.77
CA CYS A 223 -12.61 8.19 -15.37
C CYS A 223 -13.88 7.92 -14.53
N GLU A 224 -15.07 7.99 -15.14
CA GLU A 224 -16.32 7.67 -14.46
C GLU A 224 -16.37 6.21 -14.00
N THR A 225 -16.01 5.26 -14.88
CA THR A 225 -15.95 3.84 -14.53
C THR A 225 -14.88 3.57 -13.47
N SER A 226 -13.72 4.24 -13.61
CA SER A 226 -12.64 4.15 -12.62
C SER A 226 -13.03 4.72 -11.26
N ALA A 227 -13.81 5.80 -11.23
CA ALA A 227 -14.34 6.39 -10.00
C ALA A 227 -15.37 5.47 -9.31
N LYS A 228 -16.24 4.79 -10.07
CA LYS A 228 -17.16 3.77 -9.51
C LYS A 228 -16.39 2.63 -8.86
N ARG A 229 -15.31 2.16 -9.49
CA ARG A 229 -14.40 1.16 -8.90
C ARG A 229 -13.76 1.67 -7.60
N LEU A 230 -13.30 2.92 -7.57
CA LEU A 230 -12.72 3.51 -6.37
C LEU A 230 -13.77 3.61 -5.24
N SER A 231 -15.00 4.02 -5.53
CA SER A 231 -16.11 4.05 -4.55
C SER A 231 -16.33 2.67 -3.94
N GLN A 232 -16.44 1.64 -4.77
CA GLN A 232 -16.59 0.25 -4.32
C GLN A 232 -15.40 -0.22 -3.45
N ARG A 233 -14.18 0.16 -3.83
CA ARG A 233 -12.98 -0.14 -3.02
C ARG A 233 -13.05 0.54 -1.66
N VAL A 234 -13.41 1.82 -1.60
CA VAL A 234 -13.59 2.58 -0.35
C VAL A 234 -14.62 1.93 0.55
N GLU A 235 -15.81 1.62 0.02
CA GLU A 235 -16.90 0.97 0.74
C GLU A 235 -16.45 -0.38 1.30
N SER A 236 -15.80 -1.23 0.50
CA SER A 236 -15.31 -2.54 0.95
C SER A 236 -14.27 -2.46 2.06
N ILE A 237 -13.41 -1.42 2.05
CA ILE A 237 -12.40 -1.20 3.09
C ILE A 237 -13.08 -0.74 4.38
N ILE A 238 -14.04 0.19 4.29
CA ILE A 238 -14.79 0.66 5.46
C ILE A 238 -15.56 -0.52 6.08
N GLU A 239 -16.28 -1.30 5.28
CA GLU A 239 -16.99 -2.50 5.73
C GLU A 239 -16.06 -3.52 6.38
N PHE A 240 -14.87 -3.75 5.80
CA PHE A 240 -13.87 -4.66 6.36
C PHE A 240 -13.52 -4.30 7.82
N TRP A 241 -13.34 -3.01 8.10
CA TRP A 241 -12.98 -2.50 9.42
C TRP A 241 -14.17 -2.43 10.38
N VAL A 242 -15.33 -1.98 9.91
CA VAL A 242 -16.58 -1.92 10.70
C VAL A 242 -17.03 -3.31 11.15
N ASN A 243 -16.99 -4.29 10.25
CA ASN A 243 -17.33 -5.69 10.56
C ASN A 243 -16.40 -6.30 11.61
N ARG A 244 -15.23 -5.70 11.82
CA ARG A 244 -14.24 -6.07 12.86
C ARG A 244 -14.26 -5.15 14.08
N LYS A 245 -15.39 -4.46 14.28
CA LYS A 245 -15.67 -3.59 15.43
C LYS A 245 -14.63 -2.46 15.58
N ARG A 246 -14.11 -1.95 14.47
CA ARG A 246 -13.26 -0.75 14.44
C ARG A 246 -14.08 0.47 14.02
N SER A 247 -13.67 1.64 14.52
CA SER A 247 -14.27 2.91 14.10
C SER A 247 -13.59 3.36 12.81
N CYS A 248 -14.31 3.31 11.69
CA CYS A 248 -13.81 3.69 10.37
C CYS A 248 -14.94 4.39 9.62
N THR A 249 -14.85 5.71 9.45
CA THR A 249 -15.92 6.52 8.81
C THR A 249 -15.43 7.28 7.59
N ASN A 250 -14.13 7.57 7.53
CA ASN A 250 -13.53 8.40 6.50
C ASN A 250 -12.29 7.72 5.94
N VAL A 251 -11.90 8.10 4.73
CA VAL A 251 -10.65 7.71 4.07
C VAL A 251 -9.89 8.96 3.62
N ILE A 252 -8.59 8.79 3.40
CA ILE A 252 -7.73 9.77 2.71
C ILE A 252 -7.40 9.18 1.34
N LEU A 253 -7.49 9.98 0.29
CA LEU A 253 -7.10 9.64 -1.09
C LEU A 253 -5.79 10.34 -1.45
#